data_AF-A0A348PH34-F1
#
_entry.id   AF-A0A348PH34-F1
#
_cell.length_a   1.000
_cell.length_b   1.000
_cell.length_c   1.000
_cell.angle_alpha   90.00
_cell.angle_beta   90.00
_cell.angle_gamma   90.00
#
_symmetry.space_group_name_H-M   'P 1'
#
loop_
_entity.id
_entity.type
_entity.pdbx_description
1 polymer ?
#
loop_
_entity_poly.entity_id
_entity_poly.type
_entity_poly.pdbx_seq_one_letter_code
_entity_poly.pdbx_strand_id
1 'polypeptide(L)'
;MWCRTRCAADNRRWKLLLHCAAMMAVPIYTPGMADAPTNLTLRDLGRMAKSGAKFSCLTCYDATTARWLEKSGVEVLLVGDTAAEMILGYSSTINAPLDFMVTITAAVKRGAPSRIVMADMPFMSYQADDA
;
A
#
# COMPACT_ATOMS: atom_id res chain seq x y z
N MET A 1 12.48 34.96 -10.16
CA MET A 1 13.15 35.52 -11.36
C MET A 1 14.17 34.47 -11.81
N TRP A 2 13.73 33.38 -12.43
CA TRP A 2 13.48 33.20 -13.87
C TRP A 2 14.77 33.34 -14.68
N CYS A 3 15.29 32.21 -15.18
CA CYS A 3 15.95 32.23 -16.48
C CYS A 3 15.66 30.90 -17.19
N ARG A 4 14.54 30.90 -17.93
CA ARG A 4 14.39 30.05 -19.11
C ARG A 4 15.30 30.64 -20.20
N THR A 5 16.21 29.84 -20.73
CA THR A 5 16.69 30.02 -22.10
C THR A 5 16.27 28.79 -22.90
N ARG A 6 15.30 29.03 -23.79
CA ARG A 6 14.98 28.12 -24.90
C ARG A 6 16.21 28.05 -25.81
N CYS A 7 16.62 26.86 -26.18
CA CYS A 7 17.39 26.65 -27.41
C CYS A 7 16.49 25.85 -28.34
N ALA A 8 16.04 26.49 -29.42
CA ALA A 8 15.32 25.86 -30.51
C ALA A 8 16.26 25.69 -31.71
N ALA A 9 15.99 24.63 -32.49
CA ALA A 9 16.57 24.25 -33.79
C ALA A 9 17.79 23.29 -33.75
N ASP A 10 17.54 22.02 -34.07
CA ASP A 10 17.98 21.46 -35.37
C ASP A 10 17.27 20.11 -35.67
N ASN A 11 16.10 20.20 -36.30
CA ASN A 11 15.33 19.06 -36.82
C ASN A 11 16.11 18.34 -37.93
N ARG A 12 16.71 17.16 -37.66
CA ARG A 12 16.77 15.98 -38.59
C ARG A 12 17.67 14.80 -38.17
N ARG A 13 17.87 14.50 -36.87
CA ARG A 13 18.71 13.32 -36.49
C ARG A 13 18.17 12.35 -35.44
N TRP A 14 16.95 12.54 -34.94
CA TRP A 14 16.48 11.78 -33.76
C TRP A 14 15.38 10.75 -34.04
N LYS A 15 14.90 10.63 -35.29
CA LYS A 15 13.76 9.75 -35.62
C LYS A 15 14.01 8.24 -35.42
N LEU A 16 15.25 7.78 -35.26
CA LEU A 16 15.55 6.35 -35.03
C LEU A 16 15.86 5.96 -33.58
N LEU A 17 16.04 6.92 -32.66
CA LEU A 17 16.27 6.60 -31.24
C LEU A 17 14.99 6.72 -30.37
N LEU A 18 13.89 7.22 -30.92
CA LEU A 18 12.62 7.37 -30.19
C LEU A 18 11.80 6.08 -30.04
N HIS A 19 12.12 4.99 -30.75
CA HIS A 19 11.30 3.77 -30.71
C HIS A 19 11.60 2.82 -29.56
N CYS A 20 12.66 3.07 -28.76
CA CYS A 20 13.00 2.21 -27.61
C CYS A 20 12.67 2.83 -26.24
N ALA A 21 12.51 4.16 -26.15
CA ALA A 21 12.22 4.84 -24.89
C ALA A 21 10.75 4.77 -24.45
N ALA A 22 9.84 4.29 -25.31
CA ALA A 22 8.40 4.25 -25.03
C ALA A 22 7.94 3.10 -24.13
N MET A 23 8.81 2.14 -23.79
CA MET A 23 8.49 1.02 -22.87
C MET A 23 8.96 1.24 -21.42
N MET A 24 9.63 2.36 -21.13
CA MET A 24 10.08 2.72 -19.76
C MET A 24 9.16 3.74 -19.06
N ALA A 25 7.96 3.97 -19.60
CA ALA A 25 6.99 4.89 -19.03
C ALA A 25 5.72 4.15 -18.60
N VAL A 26 5.86 3.08 -17.82
CA VAL A 26 4.82 2.85 -16.81
C VAL A 26 4.90 4.07 -15.90
N PRO A 27 3.81 4.81 -15.66
CA PRO A 27 3.83 5.81 -14.61
C PRO A 27 4.06 5.02 -13.32
N ILE A 28 5.33 4.93 -12.91
CA ILE A 28 5.71 4.63 -11.53
C ILE A 28 4.80 5.52 -10.72
N TYR A 29 3.89 4.86 -10.00
CA TYR A 29 2.97 5.47 -9.05
C TYR A 29 3.64 6.71 -8.47
N THR A 30 3.21 7.89 -8.91
CA THR A 30 3.51 9.13 -8.20
C THR A 30 2.66 8.99 -6.95
N PRO A 31 3.24 8.70 -5.77
CA PRO A 31 2.47 8.89 -4.56
C PRO A 31 2.02 10.35 -4.62
N GLY A 32 0.86 10.65 -4.07
CA GLY A 32 0.55 12.01 -3.63
C GLY A 32 1.61 12.40 -2.58
N MET A 33 2.80 12.75 -3.04
CA MET A 33 3.96 13.11 -2.25
C MET A 33 3.76 14.56 -1.84
N ALA A 34 2.93 14.77 -0.81
CA ALA A 34 3.03 15.87 0.15
C ALA A 34 1.89 15.84 1.20
N ASP A 35 0.69 15.36 0.86
CA ASP A 35 -0.51 15.65 1.67
C ASP A 35 -1.31 14.40 2.08
N ALA A 36 -0.65 13.25 2.31
CA ALA A 36 -1.35 12.15 2.95
C ALA A 36 -1.83 12.64 4.34
N PRO A 37 -3.15 12.59 4.64
CA PRO A 37 -3.68 13.16 5.86
C PRO A 37 -2.96 12.53 7.07
N THR A 38 -2.65 13.36 8.05
CA THR A 38 -2.00 12.93 9.30
C THR A 38 -2.79 11.87 10.06
N ASN A 39 -4.05 11.64 9.70
CA ASN A 39 -4.86 10.52 10.13
C ASN A 39 -5.84 10.13 9.02
N LEU A 40 -5.58 9.00 8.36
CA LEU A 40 -6.43 8.49 7.29
C LEU A 40 -7.64 7.78 7.87
N THR A 41 -8.85 8.14 7.41
CA THR A 41 -10.10 7.53 7.84
C THR A 41 -10.77 6.74 6.71
N LEU A 42 -11.72 5.86 7.05
CA LEU A 42 -12.53 5.15 6.06
C LEU A 42 -13.33 6.09 5.14
N ARG A 43 -13.70 7.30 5.64
CA ARG A 43 -14.36 8.32 4.82
C ARG A 43 -13.44 8.89 3.75
N ASP A 44 -12.14 8.97 4.02
CA ASP A 44 -11.15 9.44 3.05
C ASP A 44 -10.96 8.40 1.95
N LEU A 45 -10.83 7.12 2.31
CA LEU A 45 -10.78 6.03 1.34
C LEU A 45 -12.04 5.98 0.47
N GLY A 46 -13.22 6.16 1.07
CA GLY A 46 -14.48 6.23 0.32
C GLY A 46 -14.54 7.42 -0.65
N ARG A 47 -13.95 8.57 -0.30
CA ARG A 47 -13.82 9.72 -1.19
C ARG A 47 -12.86 9.42 -2.34
N MET A 48 -11.70 8.83 -2.06
CA MET A 48 -10.72 8.44 -3.09
C MET A 48 -11.31 7.44 -4.08
N ALA A 49 -12.02 6.42 -3.59
CA ALA A 49 -12.70 5.45 -4.44
C ALA A 49 -13.75 6.11 -5.36
N LYS A 50 -14.58 7.03 -4.83
CA LYS A 50 -15.59 7.75 -5.62
C LYS A 50 -14.99 8.71 -6.65
N SER A 51 -13.85 9.32 -6.35
CA SER A 51 -13.15 10.23 -7.27
C SER A 51 -12.29 9.49 -8.30
N GLY A 52 -12.22 8.15 -8.25
CA GLY A 52 -11.33 7.35 -9.08
C GLY A 52 -9.84 7.51 -8.73
N ALA A 53 -9.52 8.08 -7.57
CA ALA A 53 -8.14 8.19 -7.09
C ALA A 53 -7.69 6.82 -6.57
N LYS A 54 -6.57 6.32 -7.11
CA LYS A 54 -5.98 5.05 -6.67
C LYS A 54 -5.29 5.24 -5.32
N PHE A 55 -5.43 4.26 -4.43
CA PHE A 55 -4.69 4.16 -3.18
C PHE A 55 -3.91 2.86 -3.14
N SER A 56 -2.82 2.82 -2.37
CA SER A 56 -1.99 1.63 -2.18
C SER A 56 -2.46 0.84 -0.96
N CYS A 57 -2.40 -0.49 -1.09
CA CYS A 57 -2.67 -1.44 -0.02
C CYS A 57 -1.53 -2.46 0.00
N LEU A 58 -0.88 -2.61 1.15
CA LEU A 58 0.23 -3.56 1.32
C LEU A 58 0.05 -4.39 2.57
N THR A 59 0.45 -5.65 2.50
CA THR A 59 0.45 -6.53 3.66
C THR A 59 1.55 -6.13 4.64
N CYS A 60 1.26 -6.21 5.94
CA CYS A 60 2.19 -5.86 6.99
C CYS A 60 1.95 -6.72 8.24
N TYR A 61 3.04 -7.21 8.84
CA TYR A 61 3.00 -8.16 9.95
C TYR A 61 3.77 -7.67 11.19
N ASP A 62 4.41 -6.51 11.14
CA ASP A 62 5.23 -6.05 12.25
C ASP A 62 5.25 -4.51 12.37
N ALA A 63 5.59 -4.03 13.56
CA ALA A 63 5.62 -2.60 13.86
C ALA A 63 6.71 -1.85 13.09
N THR A 64 7.83 -2.50 12.76
CA THR A 64 8.97 -1.85 12.10
C THR A 64 8.65 -1.60 10.64
N THR A 65 8.17 -2.61 9.93
CA THR A 65 7.70 -2.50 8.55
C THR A 65 6.54 -1.51 8.47
N ALA A 66 5.59 -1.55 9.40
CA ALA A 66 4.49 -0.59 9.46
C ALA A 66 4.98 0.87 9.52
N ARG A 67 6.02 1.15 10.33
CA ARG A 67 6.64 2.50 10.40
C ARG A 67 7.24 2.93 9.07
N TRP A 68 7.87 2.01 8.34
CA TRP A 68 8.46 2.32 7.03
C TRP A 68 7.38 2.54 5.97
N LEU A 69 6.31 1.74 5.98
CA LEU A 69 5.19 1.88 5.06
C LEU A 69 4.38 3.16 5.32
N GLU A 70 4.22 3.55 6.59
CA GLU A 70 3.61 4.84 6.95
C GLU A 70 4.44 6.01 6.42
N LYS A 71 5.77 5.94 6.50
CA LYS A 71 6.67 6.97 5.97
C LYS A 71 6.72 6.99 4.44
N SER A 72 6.56 5.84 3.78
CA SER A 72 6.55 5.75 2.31
C SER A 72 5.23 6.23 1.70
N GLY A 73 4.20 6.48 2.51
CA GLY A 73 2.95 7.05 2.06
C GLY A 73 1.83 6.03 1.85
N VAL A 74 2.00 4.78 2.26
CA VAL A 74 1.01 3.71 2.06
C VAL A 74 -0.26 3.98 2.86
N GLU A 75 -1.41 3.98 2.18
CA GLU A 75 -2.69 4.36 2.78
C GLU A 75 -3.28 3.25 3.66
N VAL A 76 -3.25 2.01 3.17
CA VAL A 76 -3.86 0.85 3.85
C VAL A 76 -2.83 -0.24 4.11
N LEU A 77 -2.79 -0.71 5.35
CA LEU A 77 -2.01 -1.86 5.78
C LEU A 77 -2.94 -3.05 6.03
N LEU A 78 -2.63 -4.19 5.43
CA LEU A 78 -3.40 -5.43 5.60
C LEU A 78 -2.63 -6.43 6.46
N VAL A 79 -3.26 -6.88 7.54
CA VAL A 79 -2.77 -7.97 8.38
C VAL A 79 -3.50 -9.24 7.94
N GLY A 80 -2.89 -9.96 7.02
CA GLY A 80 -3.47 -11.18 6.44
C GLY A 80 -3.19 -12.44 7.26
N ASP A 81 -4.06 -13.44 7.10
CA ASP A 81 -3.90 -14.79 7.67
C ASP A 81 -2.65 -15.53 7.15
N THR A 82 -2.13 -15.11 5.98
CA THR A 82 -0.81 -15.48 5.45
C THR A 82 0.35 -15.20 6.41
N ALA A 83 0.15 -14.39 7.45
CA ALA A 83 1.09 -14.29 8.58
C ALA A 83 1.35 -15.65 9.25
N ALA A 84 0.39 -16.58 9.25
CA ALA A 84 0.58 -17.91 9.80
C ALA A 84 1.64 -18.72 9.02
N GLU A 85 1.69 -18.56 7.69
CA GLU A 85 2.70 -19.22 6.87
C GLU A 85 4.03 -18.48 6.94
N MET A 86 4.01 -17.16 6.76
CA MET A 86 5.22 -16.35 6.61
C MET A 86 5.94 -16.05 7.93
N ILE A 87 5.19 -15.93 9.04
CA ILE A 87 5.74 -15.58 10.36
C ILE A 87 5.84 -16.80 11.27
N LEU A 88 4.80 -17.65 11.31
CA LEU A 88 4.78 -18.83 12.17
C LEU A 88 5.29 -20.11 11.50
N GLY A 89 5.43 -20.12 10.17
CA GLY A 89 5.93 -21.28 9.44
C GLY A 89 4.92 -22.42 9.31
N TYR A 90 3.61 -22.14 9.45
CA TYR A 90 2.59 -23.15 9.17
C TYR A 90 2.55 -23.50 7.69
N SER A 91 2.08 -24.71 7.40
CA SER A 91 1.92 -25.20 6.03
C SER A 91 0.69 -24.64 5.31
N SER A 92 -0.21 -23.96 6.05
CA SER A 92 -1.46 -23.41 5.54
C SER A 92 -1.97 -22.29 6.45
N THR A 93 -2.68 -21.32 5.88
CA THR A 93 -3.36 -20.23 6.62
C THR A 93 -4.55 -20.67 7.47
N ILE A 94 -5.08 -21.89 7.27
CA ILE A 94 -6.23 -22.43 8.02
C ILE A 94 -5.95 -22.48 9.52
N ASN A 95 -4.69 -22.70 9.92
CA ASN A 95 -4.30 -22.86 11.31
C ASN A 95 -3.93 -21.53 12.00
N ALA A 96 -4.25 -20.38 11.38
CA ALA A 96 -3.94 -19.07 11.95
C ALA A 96 -4.64 -18.85 13.32
N PRO A 97 -3.90 -18.66 14.43
CA PRO A 97 -4.52 -18.42 15.73
C PRO A 97 -5.14 -17.01 15.78
N LEU A 98 -6.38 -16.88 16.26
CA LEU A 98 -7.03 -15.58 16.41
C LEU A 98 -6.27 -14.65 17.35
N ASP A 99 -5.79 -15.16 18.49
CA ASP A 99 -5.01 -14.37 19.45
C ASP A 99 -3.71 -13.82 18.83
N PHE A 100 -3.11 -14.59 17.93
CA PHE A 100 -1.94 -14.17 17.18
C PHE A 100 -2.30 -13.03 16.21
N MET A 101 -3.39 -13.16 15.46
CA MET A 101 -3.90 -12.11 14.57
C MET A 101 -4.20 -10.81 15.34
N VAL A 102 -4.84 -10.89 16.51
CA VAL A 102 -5.09 -9.71 17.36
C VAL A 102 -3.77 -9.06 17.81
N THR A 103 -2.81 -9.87 18.26
CA THR A 103 -1.51 -9.39 18.76
C THR A 103 -0.72 -8.68 17.66
N ILE A 104 -0.67 -9.27 16.47
CA ILE A 104 0.09 -8.76 15.34
C ILE A 104 -0.59 -7.51 14.75
N THR A 105 -1.93 -7.47 14.68
CA THR A 105 -2.67 -6.25 14.31
C THR A 105 -2.40 -5.11 15.28
N ALA A 106 -2.38 -5.38 16.60
CA ALA A 106 -2.03 -4.36 17.58
C ALA A 106 -0.59 -3.85 17.41
N ALA A 107 0.36 -4.72 17.08
CA ALA A 107 1.74 -4.32 16.78
C ALA A 107 1.82 -3.42 15.54
N VAL A 108 1.15 -3.80 14.45
CA VAL A 108 1.07 -3.01 13.20
C VAL A 108 0.44 -1.64 13.46
N LYS A 109 -0.65 -1.57 14.24
CA LYS A 109 -1.30 -0.29 14.56
C LYS A 109 -0.42 0.63 15.42
N ARG A 110 0.41 0.09 16.31
CA ARG A 110 1.42 0.88 17.05
C ARG A 110 2.54 1.39 16.13
N GLY A 111 2.84 0.66 15.07
CA GLY A 111 3.84 1.04 14.07
C GLY A 111 3.35 2.12 13.10
N ALA A 112 2.07 2.08 12.71
CA ALA A 112 1.44 3.02 11.80
C ALA A 112 0.14 3.63 12.38
N PRO A 113 0.24 4.54 13.36
CA PRO A 113 -0.91 5.12 14.04
C PRO A 113 -1.82 5.92 13.09
N SER A 114 -1.27 6.53 12.05
CA SER A 114 -2.00 7.43 11.14
C SER A 114 -2.62 6.73 9.93
N ARG A 115 -2.39 5.43 9.75
CA ARG A 115 -2.88 4.66 8.60
C ARG A 115 -4.06 3.74 8.99
N ILE A 116 -4.81 3.35 7.96
CA ILE A 116 -5.86 2.34 8.11
C ILE A 116 -5.21 0.97 8.17
N VAL A 117 -5.54 0.22 9.22
CA VAL A 117 -5.12 -1.17 9.39
C VAL A 117 -6.36 -2.05 9.23
N MET A 118 -6.34 -2.90 8.22
CA MET A 118 -7.31 -3.96 7.99
C MET A 118 -6.70 -5.27 8.49
N ALA A 119 -7.51 -6.12 9.11
CA ALA A 119 -7.06 -7.43 9.58
C ALA A 119 -8.03 -8.49 9.09
N ASP A 120 -7.48 -9.62 8.62
CA ASP A 120 -8.27 -10.77 8.21
C ASP A 120 -8.78 -11.53 9.43
N MET A 121 -10.02 -12.01 9.32
CA MET A 121 -10.60 -12.95 10.26
C MET A 121 -10.13 -14.37 9.89
N PRO A 122 -9.43 -15.09 10.77
CA PRO A 122 -8.93 -16.43 10.48
C PRO A 122 -10.06 -17.44 10.24
N PHE A 123 -9.74 -18.59 9.65
CA PHE A 123 -10.71 -19.63 9.33
C PHE A 123 -11.55 -20.07 10.56
N MET A 124 -12.85 -20.35 10.36
CA MET A 124 -13.86 -20.63 11.40
C MET A 124 -14.15 -19.50 12.41
N SER A 125 -13.47 -18.35 12.37
CA SER A 125 -13.74 -17.26 13.33
C SER A 125 -14.97 -16.40 12.98
N TYR A 126 -15.45 -16.48 11.74
CA TYR A 126 -16.60 -15.72 11.23
C TYR A 126 -17.79 -16.61 10.82
N GLN A 127 -17.66 -17.93 10.93
CA GLN A 127 -18.73 -18.89 10.66
C GLN A 127 -19.60 -19.01 11.91
N ALA A 128 -20.40 -17.98 12.17
CA ALA A 128 -21.51 -18.08 13.11
C ALA A 128 -22.76 -18.31 12.27
N ASP A 129 -23.08 -19.58 11.98
CA ASP A 129 -24.43 -20.11 11.75
C ASP A 129 -24.36 -21.64 11.59
N ASP A 130 -25.07 -22.36 12.46
CA ASP A 130 -25.57 -23.71 12.19
C ASP A 130 -26.67 -23.56 11.14
N ALA A 131 -26.44 -24.09 9.93
CA ALA A 131 -27.45 -24.17 8.88
C ALA A 131 -28.52 -25.23 9.18
#